data_AF-A0A822EEJ6-F1
#
_entry.id   AF-A0A822EEJ6-F1
#
_cell.length_a   1.000
_cell.length_b   1.000
_cell.length_c   1.000
_cell.angle_alpha   90.00
_cell.angle_beta   90.00
_cell.angle_gamma   90.00
#
_symmetry.space_group_name_H-M   'P 1'
#
loop_
_entity.id
_entity.type
_entity.pdbx_description
1 polymer ?
#
loop_
_entity_poly.entity_id
_entity_poly.type
_entity_poly.pdbx_seq_one_letter_code
_entity_poly.pdbx_strand_id
1 'polypeptide(L)'
;MNKADIQDAFKLLPIKQSLWPFYSIKWNNNYYFFVCLPFGSPSSPKLFDRLSEAIFWIAEHNYGIKNMLHLLNDFFIVDSPDDGGERTFAMVSFIFNRLKIPLSVNKTVRPVQEIEYLGIILDSNRMDARLP
;
A
#
# COMPACT_ATOMS: atom_id res chain seq x y z
N MET A 1 6.63 14.62 5.61
CA MET A 1 5.81 13.66 4.83
C MET A 1 6.52 12.31 4.80
N ASN A 2 5.80 11.19 4.78
CA ASN A 2 6.39 9.85 4.67
C ASN A 2 5.54 8.94 3.77
N LYS A 3 6.13 7.86 3.27
CA LYS A 3 5.48 6.93 2.34
C LYS A 3 5.69 5.49 2.79
N ALA A 4 4.63 4.69 2.77
CA ALA A 4 4.70 3.25 2.97
C ALA A 4 4.14 2.54 1.72
N ASP A 5 4.83 1.50 1.26
CA ASP A 5 4.43 0.73 0.08
C ASP A 5 4.29 -0.75 0.47
N ILE A 6 3.16 -1.37 0.12
CA ILE A 6 2.94 -2.80 0.37
C ILE A 6 3.75 -3.63 -0.62
N GLN A 7 4.60 -4.51 -0.09
CA GLN A 7 5.33 -5.47 -0.90
C GLN A 7 4.40 -6.57 -1.45
N ASP A 8 4.56 -6.91 -2.73
CA ASP A 8 3.87 -8.04 -3.36
C ASP A 8 2.32 -8.01 -3.21
N ALA A 9 1.74 -6.81 -3.12
CA ALA A 9 0.31 -6.50 -2.93
C ALA A 9 -0.69 -7.62 -3.28
N PHE A 10 -0.95 -7.89 -4.56
CA PHE A 10 -1.97 -8.86 -4.98
C PHE A 10 -1.70 -10.29 -4.50
N LYS A 11 -0.44 -10.65 -4.24
CA LYS A 11 -0.08 -11.98 -3.71
C LYS A 11 -0.48 -12.16 -2.25
N LEU A 12 -0.82 -11.08 -1.53
CA LEU A 12 -1.28 -11.14 -0.14
C LEU A 12 -2.71 -11.65 -0.01
N LEU A 13 -3.52 -11.57 -1.07
CA LEU A 13 -4.92 -11.96 -1.04
C LEU A 13 -5.13 -13.33 -1.70
N PRO A 14 -5.36 -14.39 -0.90
CA PRO A 14 -5.58 -15.73 -1.44
C PRO A 14 -6.93 -15.82 -2.15
N ILE A 15 -6.97 -16.61 -3.22
CA ILE A 15 -8.20 -16.97 -3.93
C ILE A 15 -8.75 -18.25 -3.31
N LYS A 16 -10.06 -18.26 -3.06
CA LYS A 16 -10.78 -19.46 -2.58
C LYS A 16 -10.54 -20.63 -3.54
N GLN A 17 -10.20 -21.81 -3.01
CA GLN A 17 -9.82 -22.98 -3.81
C GLN A 17 -10.85 -23.38 -4.87
N SER A 18 -12.14 -23.25 -4.56
CA SER A 18 -13.23 -23.53 -5.49
C SER A 18 -13.23 -22.62 -6.73
N LEU A 19 -12.51 -21.50 -6.68
CA LEU A 19 -12.40 -20.55 -7.79
C LEU A 19 -11.15 -20.74 -8.63
N TRP A 20 -10.16 -21.52 -8.19
CA TRP A 20 -8.90 -21.74 -8.92
C TRP A 20 -9.09 -22.15 -10.39
N PRO A 21 -10.06 -23.01 -10.77
CA PRO A 21 -10.28 -23.34 -12.17
C PRO A 21 -10.60 -22.15 -13.07
N PHE A 22 -11.25 -21.10 -12.54
CA PHE A 22 -11.58 -19.88 -13.28
C PHE A 22 -10.39 -18.92 -13.45
N TYR A 23 -9.33 -19.13 -12.67
CA TYR A 23 -8.08 -18.38 -12.73
C TYR A 23 -6.95 -19.25 -13.28
N SER A 24 -7.25 -20.09 -14.28
CA SER A 24 -6.30 -21.03 -14.87
C SER A 24 -5.83 -20.61 -16.26
N ILE A 25 -4.60 -20.97 -16.59
CA ILE A 25 -3.95 -20.80 -17.89
C ILE A 25 -3.42 -22.16 -18.33
N LYS A 26 -3.59 -22.48 -19.62
CA LYS A 26 -3.00 -23.66 -20.23
C LYS A 26 -1.67 -23.30 -20.89
N TRP A 27 -0.59 -23.97 -20.49
CA TRP A 27 0.74 -23.78 -21.07
C TRP A 27 1.46 -25.12 -21.22
N ASN A 28 2.02 -25.38 -22.41
CA ASN A 28 2.74 -26.62 -22.74
C ASN A 28 2.00 -27.89 -22.28
N ASN A 29 0.73 -28.03 -22.67
CA ASN A 29 -0.18 -29.12 -22.28
C ASN A 29 -0.47 -29.29 -20.77
N ASN A 30 0.02 -28.38 -19.91
CA ASN A 30 -0.25 -28.36 -18.48
C ASN A 30 -1.18 -27.20 -18.10
N TYR A 31 -1.93 -27.38 -17.02
CA TYR A 31 -2.78 -26.35 -16.44
C TYR A 31 -2.09 -25.74 -15.22
N TYR A 32 -2.01 -24.42 -15.21
CA TYR A 32 -1.53 -23.62 -14.09
C TYR A 32 -2.67 -22.74 -13.60
N PHE A 33 -2.75 -22.46 -12.30
CA PHE A 33 -3.77 -21.58 -11.75
C PHE A 33 -3.16 -20.63 -10.72
N PHE A 34 -3.77 -19.46 -10.59
CA PHE A 34 -3.38 -18.51 -9.57
C PHE A 34 -4.02 -18.87 -8.22
N VAL A 35 -3.19 -18.93 -7.19
CA VAL A 35 -3.63 -19.18 -5.80
C VAL A 35 -3.90 -17.89 -5.02
N CYS A 36 -3.43 -16.75 -5.52
CA CYS A 36 -3.68 -15.40 -5.02
C CYS A 36 -4.16 -14.52 -6.16
N LEU A 37 -4.59 -13.28 -5.87
CA LEU A 37 -5.09 -12.36 -6.91
C LEU A 37 -4.08 -12.20 -8.05
N PRO A 38 -4.46 -12.45 -9.31
CA PRO A 38 -3.56 -12.32 -10.44
C PRO A 38 -3.43 -10.86 -10.88
N PHE A 39 -2.22 -10.52 -11.31
CA PHE A 39 -2.00 -9.28 -12.04
C PHE A 39 -2.73 -9.33 -13.40
N GLY A 40 -3.36 -8.22 -13.79
CA GLY A 40 -4.14 -8.12 -15.03
C GLY A 40 -5.61 -8.56 -14.91
N SER A 41 -6.05 -9.06 -13.76
CA SER A 41 -7.49 -9.26 -13.54
C SER A 41 -8.20 -7.94 -13.23
N PRO A 42 -9.34 -7.63 -13.90
CA PRO A 42 -10.08 -6.38 -13.68
C PRO A 42 -10.59 -6.21 -12.24
N SER A 43 -10.87 -7.32 -11.53
CA SER A 43 -11.39 -7.27 -10.16
C SER A 43 -10.29 -7.15 -9.10
N SER A 44 -9.04 -7.51 -9.44
CA SER A 44 -7.96 -7.58 -8.46
C SER A 44 -7.61 -6.23 -7.82
N PRO A 45 -7.52 -5.11 -8.57
CA PRO A 45 -7.30 -3.80 -7.96
C PRO A 45 -8.36 -3.45 -6.94
N LYS A 46 -9.67 -3.61 -7.25
CA LYS A 46 -10.73 -3.24 -6.31
C LYS A 46 -10.80 -4.16 -5.10
N LEU A 47 -10.49 -5.44 -5.26
CA LEU A 47 -10.42 -6.37 -4.12
C LEU A 47 -9.26 -6.03 -3.19
N PHE A 48 -8.11 -5.67 -3.75
CA PHE A 48 -6.95 -5.24 -2.97
C PHE A 48 -7.19 -3.89 -2.28
N ASP A 49 -7.83 -2.95 -2.98
CA ASP A 49 -8.20 -1.64 -2.45
C ASP A 49 -9.01 -1.74 -1.15
N ARG A 50 -9.90 -2.74 -1.03
CA ARG A 50 -10.64 -2.99 0.23
C ARG A 50 -9.74 -3.36 1.41
N LEU A 51 -8.62 -4.05 1.16
CA LEU A 51 -7.63 -4.32 2.20
C LEU A 51 -6.95 -3.00 2.61
N SER A 52 -6.56 -2.18 1.64
CA SER A 52 -5.93 -0.90 1.90
C SER A 52 -6.84 0.08 2.64
N GLU A 53 -8.12 0.12 2.28
CA GLU A 53 -9.17 0.88 2.95
C GLU A 53 -9.33 0.44 4.41
N ALA A 54 -9.28 -0.87 4.68
CA ALA A 54 -9.32 -1.40 6.04
C ALA A 54 -8.08 -1.00 6.85
N ILE A 55 -6.87 -1.04 6.26
CA ILE A 55 -5.64 -0.59 6.94
C ILE A 55 -5.71 0.89 7.25
N PHE A 56 -6.15 1.70 6.28
CA PHE A 56 -6.37 3.13 6.43
C PHE A 56 -7.35 3.42 7.58
N TRP A 57 -8.50 2.73 7.59
CA TRP A 57 -9.50 2.87 8.65
C TRP A 57 -8.92 2.53 10.03
N ILE A 58 -8.15 1.45 10.14
CA ILE A 58 -7.47 1.06 11.39
C ILE A 58 -6.47 2.15 11.82
N ALA A 59 -5.66 2.67 10.91
CA ALA A 59 -4.67 3.70 11.19
C ALA A 59 -5.32 4.99 11.73
N GLU A 60 -6.41 5.42 11.11
CA GLU A 60 -7.15 6.61 11.51
C GLU A 60 -7.88 6.40 12.85
N HIS A 61 -8.67 5.33 12.99
CA HIS A 61 -9.61 5.18 14.10
C HIS A 61 -8.98 4.55 15.35
N ASN A 62 -8.00 3.66 15.19
CA ASN A 62 -7.38 2.96 16.33
C ASN A 62 -6.06 3.57 16.76
N TYR A 63 -5.38 4.30 15.87
CA TYR A 63 -4.05 4.86 16.12
C TYR A 63 -3.98 6.39 15.97
N GLY A 64 -5.05 7.05 15.49
CA GLY A 64 -5.13 8.50 15.42
C GLY A 64 -4.30 9.14 14.31
N ILE A 65 -3.94 8.38 13.27
CA ILE A 65 -3.19 8.90 12.11
C ILE A 65 -4.19 9.59 11.18
N LYS A 66 -4.32 10.92 11.29
CA LYS A 66 -5.39 11.68 10.61
C LYS A 66 -5.09 12.01 9.14
N ASN A 67 -3.84 12.32 8.82
CA ASN A 67 -3.46 12.84 7.51
C ASN A 67 -2.81 11.76 6.65
N MET A 68 -3.55 10.68 6.41
CA MET A 68 -3.11 9.56 5.59
C MET A 68 -3.92 9.53 4.30
N LEU A 69 -3.26 9.21 3.20
CA LEU A 69 -3.85 8.97 1.89
C LEU A 69 -3.37 7.60 1.42
N HIS A 70 -4.19 6.92 0.63
CA HIS A 70 -3.78 5.66 0.02
C HIS A 70 -4.29 5.58 -1.42
N LEU A 71 -3.52 4.91 -2.27
CA LEU A 71 -3.95 4.44 -3.57
C LEU A 71 -3.41 3.02 -3.78
N LEU A 72 -4.29 2.03 -3.77
CA LEU A 72 -3.91 0.62 -3.82
C LEU A 72 -2.83 0.30 -2.76
N ASN A 73 -1.62 -0.05 -3.17
CA ASN A 73 -0.50 -0.44 -2.30
C ASN A 73 0.31 0.74 -1.74
N ASP A 74 0.13 1.94 -2.30
CA ASP A 74 0.89 3.13 -1.92
C ASP A 74 0.14 3.92 -0.85
N PHE A 75 0.79 4.16 0.28
CA PHE A 75 0.28 4.98 1.38
C PHE A 75 1.17 6.19 1.58
N PHE A 76 0.54 7.33 1.79
CA PHE A 76 1.20 8.61 1.98
C PHE A 76 0.69 9.29 3.24
N ILE A 77 1.60 9.80 4.05
CA ILE A 77 1.28 10.39 5.34
C ILE A 77 1.92 11.78 5.44
N VAL A 78 1.11 12.75 5.88
CA VAL A 78 1.52 14.14 6.06
C VAL A 78 1.39 14.54 7.52
N ASP A 79 2.50 14.55 8.23
CA ASP A 79 2.53 15.00 9.62
C ASP A 79 2.54 16.53 9.73
N SER A 80 1.90 17.06 10.79
CA SER A 80 2.11 18.46 11.18
C SER A 80 3.56 18.65 11.63
N PRO A 81 4.13 19.87 11.54
CA PRO A 81 5.48 20.14 12.03
C PRO A 81 5.72 19.71 13.48
N ASP A 82 4.67 19.78 14.31
CA ASP A 82 4.72 19.46 15.74
C ASP A 82 4.52 17.95 16.06
N ASP A 83 4.02 17.16 15.11
CA ASP A 83 3.62 15.76 15.36
C ASP A 83 4.78 14.76 15.31
N GLY A 84 5.98 15.23 14.95
CA GLY A 84 7.21 14.44 14.92
C GLY A 84 7.11 13.24 13.98
N GLY A 85 7.31 13.45 12.68
CA GLY A 85 7.04 12.43 11.65
C GLY A 85 7.69 11.06 11.85
N GLU A 86 8.79 10.96 12.58
CA GLU A 86 9.41 9.67 12.95
C GLU A 86 8.50 8.82 13.84
N ARG A 87 7.75 9.45 14.74
CA ARG A 87 6.76 8.78 15.58
C ARG A 87 5.63 8.21 14.73
N THR A 88 5.08 9.00 13.81
CA THR A 88 4.01 8.53 12.92
C THR A 88 4.50 7.42 12.02
N PHE A 89 5.69 7.54 11.45
CA PHE A 89 6.30 6.48 10.64
C PHE A 89 6.49 5.18 11.44
N ALA A 90 6.94 5.27 12.70
CA ALA A 90 7.07 4.12 13.59
C ALA A 90 5.71 3.47 13.89
N MET A 91 4.66 4.27 14.10
CA MET A 91 3.30 3.78 14.30
C MET A 91 2.75 3.09 13.05
N VAL A 92 2.92 3.68 11.87
CA VAL A 92 2.55 3.05 10.59
C VAL A 92 3.27 1.71 10.46
N SER A 93 4.59 1.69 10.62
CA SER A 93 5.39 0.45 10.55
C SER A 93 4.92 -0.61 11.55
N PHE A 94 4.54 -0.20 12.76
CA PHE A 94 3.98 -1.07 13.77
C PHE A 94 2.63 -1.68 13.34
N ILE A 95 1.72 -0.88 12.77
CA ILE A 95 0.42 -1.35 12.27
C ILE A 95 0.62 -2.42 11.19
N PHE A 96 1.44 -2.13 10.18
CA PHE A 96 1.72 -3.07 9.09
C PHE A 96 2.34 -4.38 9.61
N ASN A 97 3.32 -4.29 10.52
CA ASN A 97 3.92 -5.47 11.14
C ASN A 97 2.90 -6.27 11.99
N ARG A 98 2.01 -5.59 12.70
CA ARG A 98 0.95 -6.23 13.50
C ARG A 98 -0.05 -6.97 12.63
N LEU A 99 -0.40 -6.39 11.47
CA LEU A 99 -1.28 -6.99 10.47
C LEU A 99 -0.59 -8.06 9.61
N LYS A 100 0.73 -8.27 9.80
CA LYS A 100 1.55 -9.18 8.98
C LYS A 100 1.55 -8.81 7.49
N ILE A 101 1.45 -7.51 7.20
CA ILE A 101 1.50 -6.97 5.84
C ILE A 101 2.92 -6.45 5.60
N PRO A 102 3.67 -7.06 4.66
CA PRO A 102 5.06 -6.68 4.42
C PRO A 102 5.12 -5.31 3.72
N LEU A 103 6.04 -4.47 4.18
CA LEU A 103 6.37 -3.20 3.54
C LEU A 103 7.60 -3.38 2.65
N SER A 104 7.58 -2.72 1.49
CA SER A 104 8.69 -2.69 0.55
C SER A 104 9.80 -1.79 1.09
N VAL A 105 10.93 -2.39 1.47
CA VAL A 105 12.09 -1.66 2.02
C VAL A 105 12.59 -0.59 1.04
N ASN A 106 12.59 -0.89 -0.26
CA ASN A 106 13.13 0.02 -1.28
C ASN A 106 12.18 1.16 -1.66
N LYS A 107 10.88 1.01 -1.42
CA LYS A 107 9.85 1.99 -1.81
C LYS A 107 9.24 2.74 -0.63
N THR A 108 9.48 2.26 0.58
CA THR A 108 9.08 2.92 1.82
C THR A 108 10.06 4.05 2.11
N VAL A 109 9.54 5.25 2.28
CA VAL A 109 10.31 6.46 2.51
C VAL A 109 10.01 6.98 3.91
N ARG A 110 11.06 7.13 4.70
CA ARG A 110 11.01 7.75 6.03
C ARG A 110 10.59 9.23 5.93
N PRO A 111 10.31 9.90 7.05
CA PRO A 111 9.94 11.32 7.05
C PRO A 111 10.94 12.21 6.30
N VAL A 112 10.44 12.89 5.27
CA VAL A 112 11.18 13.82 4.40
C VAL A 112 10.31 15.04 4.04
N GLN A 113 10.94 16.11 3.58
CA GLN A 113 10.29 17.35 3.13
C GLN A 113 10.02 17.39 1.62
N GLU A 114 10.67 16.51 0.85
CA GLU A 114 10.44 16.34 -0.58
C GLU A 114 10.24 14.85 -0.86
N ILE A 115 9.17 14.50 -1.55
CA ILE A 115 8.81 13.10 -1.80
C ILE A 115 8.04 12.93 -3.11
N GLU A 116 8.37 11.87 -3.85
CA GLU A 116 7.60 11.47 -5.01
C GLU A 116 6.44 10.56 -4.59
N TYR A 117 5.23 10.96 -4.95
CA TYR A 117 4.01 10.17 -4.76
C TYR A 117 3.20 10.14 -6.06
N LEU A 118 2.98 8.94 -6.60
CA LEU A 118 2.23 8.71 -7.84
C LEU A 118 2.75 9.51 -9.05
N GLY A 119 4.08 9.69 -9.15
CA GLY A 119 4.72 10.45 -10.24
C GLY A 119 4.67 11.97 -10.08
N ILE A 120 4.25 12.47 -8.92
CA ILE A 120 4.25 13.89 -8.57
C ILE A 120 5.23 14.10 -7.42
N ILE A 121 6.15 15.06 -7.57
CA ILE A 121 7.03 15.50 -6.49
C ILE A 121 6.27 16.50 -5.63
N LEU A 122 6.18 16.22 -4.34
CA LEU A 122 5.58 17.08 -3.31
C LEU A 122 6.68 17.66 -2.45
N ASP A 123 6.72 18.99 -2.32
CA ASP A 123 7.71 19.72 -1.52
C ASP A 123 7.00 20.59 -0.48
N SER A 124 7.15 20.23 0.79
CA SER A 124 6.51 20.95 1.90
C SER A 124 7.27 22.20 2.34
N ASN A 125 8.52 22.40 1.93
CA ASN A 125 9.23 23.66 2.18
C ASN A 125 8.76 24.74 1.20
N ARG A 126 8.61 24.37 -0.07
CA ARG A 126 8.15 25.26 -1.14
C ARG A 126 6.63 25.35 -1.22
N MET A 127 5.93 24.40 -0.61
CA MET A 127 4.48 24.24 -0.70
C MET A 127 4.01 24.12 -2.17
N ASP A 128 4.75 23.35 -2.97
CA ASP A 128 4.45 23.09 -4.39
C ASP A 128 4.35 21.60 -4.72
N ALA A 129 3.68 21.32 -5.84
CA ALA A 129 3.59 20.01 -6.46
C ALA A 129 4.03 20.13 -7.92
N ARG A 130 4.97 19.29 -8.35
CA ARG A 130 5.59 19.38 -9.67
C ARG A 130 5.82 18.01 -10.30
N LEU A 131 5.84 17.98 -11.63
CA LEU A 131 6.29 16.80 -12.36
C LEU A 131 7.82 16.71 -12.31
N PRO A 132 8.39 15.49 -12.30
CA PRO A 132 9.84 15.27 -12.34
C PRO A 132 10.49 15.79 -13.63
#